data_AF-A0A158CUJ7-F1
#
_entry.id   AF-A0A158CUJ7-F1
#
_cell.length_a   1.000
_cell.length_b   1.000
_cell.length_c   1.000
_cell.angle_alpha   90.00
_cell.angle_beta   90.00
_cell.angle_gamma   90.00
#
_symmetry.space_group_name_H-M   'P 1'
#
loop_
_entity.id
_entity.type
_entity.pdbx_description
1 polymer ?
#
loop_
_entity_poly.entity_id
_entity_poly.type
_entity_poly.pdbx_seq_one_letter_code
_entity_poly.pdbx_strand_id
1 'polypeptide(L)'
;MKRSDTATTVPAFRQRRPAQLAERELIHLETILASFVEVGVTSDRLPASYWDMRISQLDAQYDLVPSQSQRVASLQRKLALLDEALDTAADAQEGQQSRRAAA
;
A
#
# COMPACT_ATOMS: atom_id res chain seq x y z
N MET A 1 6.11 -20.04 -50.36
CA MET A 1 7.23 -19.84 -49.41
C MET A 1 6.68 -19.16 -48.16
N LYS A 2 6.72 -19.86 -47.02
CA LYS A 2 6.38 -19.33 -45.69
C LYS A 2 7.41 -18.28 -45.29
N ARG A 3 6.96 -17.10 -44.85
CA ARG A 3 7.78 -16.19 -44.04
C ARG A 3 7.09 -16.07 -42.70
N SER A 4 7.67 -16.75 -41.72
CA SER A 4 7.28 -16.66 -40.33
C SER A 4 7.74 -15.29 -39.83
N ASP A 5 6.82 -14.36 -39.64
CA ASP A 5 7.06 -13.16 -38.84
C ASP A 5 7.12 -13.60 -37.38
N THR A 6 8.31 -14.02 -36.93
CA THR A 6 8.65 -14.02 -35.52
C THR A 6 8.74 -12.55 -35.09
N ALA A 7 7.58 -11.97 -34.78
CA ALA A 7 7.50 -10.75 -34.00
C ALA A 7 8.15 -11.05 -32.64
N THR A 8 9.43 -10.70 -32.51
CA THR A 8 10.14 -10.67 -31.24
C THR A 8 9.34 -9.79 -30.30
N THR A 9 8.60 -10.42 -29.38
CA THR A 9 7.94 -9.74 -28.27
C THR A 9 9.04 -9.12 -27.42
N VAL A 10 9.40 -7.87 -27.70
CA VAL A 10 10.23 -7.07 -26.82
C VAL A 10 9.49 -7.06 -25.48
N PRO A 11 10.07 -7.60 -24.39
CA PRO A 11 9.43 -7.49 -23.10
C PRO A 11 9.25 -5.99 -22.87
N ALA A 12 8.02 -5.58 -22.55
CA ALA A 12 7.71 -4.20 -22.27
C ALA A 12 8.63 -3.74 -21.13
N PHE A 13 9.77 -3.15 -21.49
CA PHE A 13 10.43 -2.09 -20.74
C PHE A 13 9.38 -0.98 -20.68
N ARG A 14 8.37 -1.17 -19.83
CA ARG A 14 7.44 -0.12 -19.44
C ARG A 14 8.38 0.99 -19.01
N GLN A 15 8.35 2.11 -19.72
CA GLN A 15 9.17 3.29 -19.46
C GLN A 15 8.83 3.74 -18.04
N ARG A 16 9.54 3.18 -17.06
CA ARG A 16 9.36 3.51 -15.67
C ARG A 16 9.72 4.98 -15.53
N ARG A 17 8.93 5.66 -14.72
CA ARG A 17 9.08 7.09 -14.51
C ARG A 17 10.34 7.34 -13.68
N PRO A 18 11.02 8.48 -13.88
CA PRO A 18 12.21 8.82 -13.11
C PRO A 18 11.95 8.84 -11.60
N ALA A 19 12.95 8.43 -10.81
CA ALA A 19 12.93 8.38 -9.34
C ALA A 19 12.47 9.68 -8.67
N GLN A 20 12.78 10.83 -9.28
CA GLN A 20 12.44 12.15 -8.76
C GLN A 20 10.93 12.36 -8.67
N LEU A 21 10.16 11.72 -9.55
CA LEU A 21 8.70 11.79 -9.53
C LEU A 21 8.08 10.90 -8.44
N ALA A 22 8.78 9.83 -8.04
CA ALA A 22 8.35 8.97 -6.94
C ALA A 22 8.47 9.67 -5.58
N GLU A 23 9.41 10.62 -5.44
CA GLU A 23 9.69 11.30 -4.18
C GLU A 23 8.47 12.03 -3.62
N ARG A 24 7.72 12.74 -4.47
CA ARG A 24 6.51 13.46 -4.05
C ARG A 24 5.40 12.50 -3.63
N GLU A 25 5.23 11.39 -4.34
CA GLU A 25 4.25 10.37 -3.99
C GLU A 25 4.62 9.68 -2.66
N LEU A 26 5.90 9.40 -2.42
CA LEU A 26 6.38 8.81 -1.17
C LEU A 26 6.11 9.71 0.04
N ILE A 27 6.45 11.00 -0.07
CA ILE A 27 6.19 11.99 1.01
C ILE A 27 4.69 12.07 1.30
N HIS A 28 3.86 12.03 0.26
CA HIS A 28 2.42 12.06 0.40
C HIS A 28 1.88 10.82 1.14
N LEU A 29 2.31 9.62 0.73
CA LEU A 29 1.92 8.38 1.38
C LEU A 29 2.39 8.29 2.83
N GLU A 30 3.60 8.77 3.12
CA GLU A 30 4.13 8.85 4.49
C GLU A 30 3.28 9.75 5.38
N THR A 31 2.86 10.90 4.87
CA THR A 31 2.04 11.86 5.60
C THR A 31 0.65 11.30 5.89
N ILE A 32 0.03 10.67 4.88
CA ILE A 32 -1.28 10.03 5.04
C ILE A 32 -1.20 8.90 6.08
N LEU A 33 -0.22 8.00 5.97
CA LEU A 33 -0.13 6.90 6.93
C LEU A 33 0.22 7.37 8.35
N ALA A 34 0.97 8.47 8.50
CA ALA A 34 1.22 9.08 9.79
C ALA A 34 -0.07 9.65 10.42
N SER A 35 -0.94 10.30 9.66
CA SER A 35 -2.18 10.87 10.19
C SER A 35 -3.13 9.80 10.73
N PHE A 36 -3.14 8.60 10.16
CA PHE A 36 -3.93 7.48 10.68
C PHE A 36 -3.43 6.96 12.04
N VAL A 37 -2.12 7.04 12.31
CA VAL A 37 -1.56 6.69 13.62
C VAL A 37 -1.94 7.74 14.67
N GLU A 38 -1.89 9.02 14.31
CA GLU A 38 -2.12 10.13 15.26
C GLU A 38 -3.60 10.33 15.62
N VAL A 39 -4.51 10.14 14.67
CA VAL A 39 -5.92 10.52 14.85
C VAL A 39 -6.74 9.47 15.62
N GLY A 40 -6.20 8.29 15.91
CA GLY A 40 -6.93 7.25 16.65
C GLY A 40 -8.20 6.84 15.90
N VAL A 41 -8.01 5.98 14.89
CA VAL A 41 -9.00 5.54 13.90
C VAL A 41 -10.40 5.35 14.49
N THR A 42 -11.29 6.32 14.27
CA THR A 42 -12.68 6.29 14.74
C THR A 42 -13.71 6.72 13.70
N SER A 43 -13.38 6.88 12.41
CA SER A 43 -14.46 7.19 11.44
C SER A 43 -14.41 6.57 10.06
N ASP A 44 -13.30 6.01 9.60
CA ASP A 44 -13.36 5.13 8.44
C ASP A 44 -12.20 4.17 8.51
N ARG A 45 -12.50 2.87 8.49
CA ARG A 45 -11.50 1.79 8.49
C ARG A 45 -10.53 2.09 7.37
N LEU A 46 -9.23 2.15 7.68
CA LEU A 46 -8.21 2.37 6.67
C LEU A 46 -8.38 1.30 5.58
N PRO A 47 -8.62 1.64 4.31
CA PRO A 47 -8.76 0.63 3.26
C PRO A 47 -7.37 0.07 2.93
N ALA A 48 -6.87 -0.83 3.76
CA ALA A 48 -5.49 -1.33 3.71
C ALA A 48 -5.16 -1.92 2.33
N SER A 49 -6.09 -2.66 1.73
CA SER A 49 -5.93 -3.20 0.37
C SER A 49 -5.73 -2.12 -0.70
N TYR A 50 -6.41 -0.98 -0.59
CA TYR A 50 -6.23 0.15 -1.51
C TYR A 50 -4.84 0.79 -1.36
N TRP A 51 -4.41 1.02 -0.12
CA TRP A 51 -3.11 1.62 0.15
C TRP A 51 -1.95 0.68 -0.19
N ASP A 52 -2.09 -0.62 0.05
CA ASP A 52 -1.08 -1.62 -0.30
C ASP A 52 -0.89 -1.69 -1.82
N MET A 53 -2.00 -1.73 -2.56
CA MET A 53 -1.99 -1.63 -4.01
C MET A 53 -1.30 -0.35 -4.47
N ARG A 54 -1.61 0.80 -3.86
CA ARG A 54 -1.03 2.10 -4.24
C ARG A 54 0.47 2.17 -3.96
N ILE A 55 0.94 1.61 -2.85
CA ILE A 55 2.36 1.55 -2.50
C ILE A 55 3.09 0.60 -3.46
N SER A 56 2.55 -0.59 -3.73
CA SER A 56 3.13 -1.58 -4.65
C SER A 56 3.22 -1.06 -6.09
N GLN A 57 2.32 -0.16 -6.48
CA GLN A 57 2.39 0.52 -7.77
C GLN A 57 3.63 1.42 -7.92
N LEU A 58 4.24 1.90 -6.84
CA LEU A 58 5.46 2.71 -6.94
C LEU A 58 6.63 1.89 -7.50
N ASP A 59 6.83 0.67 -7.00
CA ASP A 59 7.86 -0.25 -7.51
C ASP A 59 7.63 -0.65 -8.97
N ALA A 60 6.36 -0.69 -9.40
CA ALA A 60 6.00 -1.04 -10.77
C ALA A 60 6.15 0.13 -11.75
N GLN A 61 5.88 1.36 -11.30
CA GLN A 61 5.76 2.54 -12.16
C GLN A 61 7.02 3.40 -12.20
N TYR A 62 7.91 3.32 -11.20
CA TYR A 62 9.07 4.19 -11.07
C TYR A 62 10.38 3.40 -10.99
N ASP A 63 11.46 4.01 -11.49
CA ASP A 63 12.82 3.52 -11.28
C ASP A 63 13.34 3.98 -9.94
N LEU A 64 12.88 3.34 -8.87
CA LEU A 64 13.22 3.72 -7.50
C LEU A 64 14.71 3.54 -7.22
N VAL A 65 15.30 4.51 -6.52
CA VAL A 65 16.63 4.37 -5.92
C VAL A 65 16.55 3.58 -4.60
N PRO A 66 17.66 2.99 -4.10
CA PRO A 66 17.62 2.12 -2.92
C PRO A 66 16.94 2.73 -1.68
N SER A 67 17.15 4.02 -1.41
CA SER A 67 16.52 4.72 -0.30
C SER A 67 14.99 4.82 -0.46
N GLN A 68 14.50 4.98 -1.69
CA GLN A 68 13.07 5.01 -1.99
C GLN A 68 12.44 3.63 -1.87
N SER A 69 13.10 2.57 -2.37
CA SER A 69 12.64 1.18 -2.19
C SER A 69 12.58 0.80 -0.70
N GLN A 70 13.54 1.25 0.11
CA GLN A 70 13.50 1.02 1.56
C GLN A 70 12.31 1.71 2.24
N ARG A 71 11.94 2.91 1.76
CA ARG A 71 10.75 3.63 2.23
C ARG A 71 9.47 2.91 1.83
N VAL A 72 9.36 2.42 0.59
CA VAL A 72 8.24 1.57 0.14
C VAL A 72 8.06 0.35 1.05
N ALA A 73 9.14 -0.40 1.30
CA ALA A 73 9.09 -1.56 2.19
C ALA A 73 8.73 -1.19 3.64
N SER A 74 9.09 0.00 4.09
CA SER A 74 8.72 0.50 5.42
C SER A 74 7.25 0.92 5.48
N LEU A 75 6.69 1.48 4.41
CA LEU A 75 5.27 1.80 4.30
C LEU A 75 4.41 0.53 4.28
N GLN A 76 4.81 -0.49 3.51
CA GLN A 76 4.12 -1.79 3.49
C GLN A 76 4.08 -2.44 4.88
N ARG A 77 5.20 -2.43 5.61
CA ARG A 77 5.23 -2.97 6.98
C ARG A 77 4.34 -2.19 7.94
N LYS A 78 4.36 -0.85 7.88
CA LYS A 78 3.47 -0.01 8.70
C LYS A 78 2.00 -0.28 8.40
N LEU A 79 1.67 -0.44 7.13
CA LEU A 79 0.32 -0.72 6.69
C LEU A 79 -0.19 -2.07 7.23
N ALA A 80 0.62 -3.12 7.16
CA ALA A 80 0.28 -4.42 7.71
C ALA A 80 0.01 -4.37 9.23
N LEU A 81 0.83 -3.62 9.98
CA LEU A 81 0.62 -3.42 11.42
C LEU A 81 -0.67 -2.64 11.73
N LEU A 82 -1.01 -1.65 10.90
CA LEU A 82 -2.26 -0.89 11.04
C LEU A 82 -3.48 -1.78 10.75
N ASP A 83 -3.40 -2.63 9.73
CA ASP A 83 -4.46 -3.56 9.35
C ASP A 83 -4.74 -4.57 10.48
N GLU A 84 -3.69 -5.21 11.02
CA GLU A 84 -3.80 -6.14 12.16
C GLU A 84 -4.35 -5.46 13.43
N ALA A 85 -3.92 -4.23 13.72
CA ALA A 85 -4.41 -3.48 14.87
C ALA A 85 -5.89 -3.13 14.74
N LEU A 86 -6.36 -2.83 13.52
CA LEU A 86 -7.77 -2.55 13.25
C LEU A 86 -8.63 -3.81 13.35
N ASP A 87 -8.14 -4.95 12.86
CA ASP A 87 -8.85 -6.23 12.99
C ASP A 87 -8.98 -6.66 14.46
N THR A 88 -7.90 -6.55 15.23
CA THR A 88 -7.91 -6.82 16.68
C THR A 88 -8.89 -5.91 17.43
N ALA A 89 -8.94 -4.62 17.08
CA ALA A 89 -9.86 -3.67 17.68
C ALA A 89 -11.33 -3.99 17.37
N ALA A 90 -11.62 -4.43 16.15
CA ALA A 90 -12.97 -4.80 15.72
C ALA A 90 -13.49 -6.03 16.51
N ASP A 91 -12.69 -7.09 16.61
CA ASP A 91 -13.05 -8.32 17.36
C ASP A 91 -13.33 -8.03 18.84
N ALA A 92 -12.55 -7.13 19.45
CA ALA A 92 -12.75 -6.71 20.84
C ALA A 92 -14.06 -5.94 21.05
N GLN A 93 -14.48 -5.12 20.08
CA GLN A 93 -15.75 -4.39 20.16
C GLN A 93 -16.96 -5.32 20.01
N GLU A 94 -16.91 -6.32 19.12
CA GLU A 94 -18.00 -7.28 18.89
C GLU A 94 -18.25 -8.19 20.11
N GLY A 95 -17.18 -8.68 20.75
CA GLY A 95 -17.28 -9.48 21.97
C GLY A 95 -17.89 -8.72 23.16
N GLN A 96 -17.66 -7.40 23.23
CA GLN A 96 -18.20 -6.55 24.28
C GLN A 96 -19.68 -6.18 24.05
N GLN A 97 -20.12 -6.03 22.80
CA GLN A 97 -21.51 -5.82 22.45
C GLN A 97 -22.37 -7.07 22.70
N SER A 98 -21.86 -8.26 22.35
CA SER A 98 -22.55 -9.54 22.58
C SER A 98 -22.78 -9.83 24.06
N ARG A 99 -21.82 -9.47 24.94
CA ARG A 99 -21.96 -9.63 26.40
C ARG A 99 -22.99 -8.69 27.01
N ARG A 100 -23.17 -7.49 26.45
CA ARG A 100 -24.16 -6.51 26.93
C ARG A 100 -25.58 -6.83 26.48
N ALA A 101 -25.76 -7.51 25.35
CA ALA A 101 -27.08 -7.92 24.86
C ALA A 101 -27.67 -9.13 25.59
N ALA A 102 -26.85 -9.86 26.38
CA ALA A 102 -27.23 -11.07 27.10
C ALA A 102 -27.43 -10.87 28.62
N ALA A 103 -27.44 -9.63 29.11
CA ALA A 103 -27.66 -9.26 30.51
C ALA A 103 -28.93 -8.41 30.65
#